data_AF-A0A6N7YZ36-F1
#
_entry.id   AF-A0A6N7YZ36-F1
#
_cell.length_a   1.000
_cell.length_b   1.000
_cell.length_c   1.000
_cell.angle_alpha   90.00
_cell.angle_beta   90.00
_cell.angle_gamma   90.00
#
_symmetry.space_group_name_H-M   'P 1'
#
loop_
_entity.id
_entity.type
_entity.pdbx_description
1 polymer ?
#
loop_
_entity_poly.entity_id
_entity_poly.type
_entity_poly.pdbx_seq_one_letter_code
_entity_poly.pdbx_strand_id
1 'polypeptide(L)'
;MDGVDPLAIASRVEHDRWLLPVTDPYPALTPWRITAYVDRSLARNLDIVQREVGHVSLLQVDLRRDWPDSAELALPELGATLDFLAEIAADPTTGRLIDELESALSPGPAAAVVVREIKLEFAWREDDLYAPLLSAALDACTSFARVALVNTDPHTDVRRRRFPDPSDRERLATVEADMLENAGFGEYRGYHLASLTDPAYRALNTEIVLSWLLERLTTRRAGRMVTHHDSVSKARWYSG
;
A
#
# COMPACT_ATOMS: atom_id res chain seq x y z
N MET A 1 13.22 -11.22 12.17
CA MET A 1 14.18 -11.69 11.16
C MET A 1 15.50 -10.94 11.33
N ASP A 2 16.34 -11.38 12.27
CA ASP A 2 17.54 -10.63 12.66
C ASP A 2 18.62 -10.75 11.58
N GLY A 3 18.82 -9.69 10.78
CA GLY A 3 20.01 -9.60 9.92
C GLY A 3 19.85 -8.93 8.56
N VAL A 4 18.65 -8.84 7.96
CA VAL A 4 18.48 -8.21 6.63
C VAL A 4 18.60 -6.69 6.68
N ASP A 5 19.63 -6.11 6.07
CA ASP A 5 19.80 -4.65 6.02
C ASP A 5 18.52 -4.01 5.42
N PRO A 6 17.85 -3.08 6.13
CA PRO A 6 16.66 -2.43 5.56
C PRO A 6 16.99 -1.66 4.26
N LEU A 7 18.24 -1.25 4.05
CA LEU A 7 18.71 -0.66 2.79
C LEU A 7 18.82 -1.66 1.65
N ALA A 8 18.69 -2.96 1.93
CA ALA A 8 18.62 -4.01 0.90
C ALA A 8 17.21 -4.21 0.36
N ILE A 9 16.18 -3.55 0.90
CA ILE A 9 14.82 -3.65 0.39
C ILE A 9 14.67 -2.71 -0.82
N ALA A 10 14.28 -3.27 -1.95
CA ALA A 10 13.97 -2.55 -3.18
C ALA A 10 12.50 -2.79 -3.57
N SER A 11 11.94 -1.88 -4.35
CA SER A 11 10.59 -2.00 -4.91
C SER A 11 10.63 -2.21 -6.41
N ARG A 12 9.69 -3.00 -6.93
CA ARG A 12 9.47 -3.20 -8.35
C ARG A 12 8.01 -2.96 -8.69
N VAL A 13 7.77 -2.14 -9.71
CA VAL A 13 6.43 -1.78 -10.21
C VAL A 13 6.18 -2.53 -11.51
N GLU A 14 5.08 -3.28 -11.58
CA GLU A 14 4.71 -4.09 -12.74
C GLU A 14 3.22 -3.96 -13.06
N HIS A 15 2.85 -4.13 -14.32
CA HIS A 15 1.47 -4.35 -14.70
C HIS A 15 1.01 -5.75 -14.28
N ASP A 16 -0.08 -5.83 -13.53
CA ASP A 16 -0.62 -7.12 -13.09
C ASP A 16 -1.62 -7.68 -14.10
N ARG A 17 -1.06 -8.25 -15.18
CA ARG A 17 -1.82 -8.79 -16.32
C ARG A 17 -2.69 -10.01 -15.98
N TRP A 18 -2.62 -10.53 -14.76
CA TRP A 18 -3.43 -11.66 -14.30
C TRP A 18 -4.78 -11.22 -13.73
N LEU A 19 -4.95 -9.92 -13.45
CA LEU A 19 -6.17 -9.39 -12.84
C LEU A 19 -7.30 -9.13 -13.83
N LEU A 20 -6.99 -8.87 -15.10
CA LEU A 20 -7.97 -8.65 -16.15
C LEU A 20 -7.84 -9.72 -17.24
N PRO A 21 -8.95 -10.12 -17.91
CA PRO A 21 -8.88 -11.04 -19.04
C PRO A 21 -7.93 -10.54 -20.14
N VAL A 22 -7.31 -11.48 -20.87
CA VAL A 22 -6.27 -11.20 -21.89
C VAL A 22 -6.79 -10.39 -23.09
N THR A 23 -8.06 -10.56 -23.43
CA THR A 23 -8.82 -9.57 -24.19
C THR A 23 -9.18 -8.47 -23.21
N ASP A 24 -8.72 -7.24 -23.39
CA ASP A 24 -8.98 -6.12 -22.48
C ASP A 24 -10.32 -5.43 -22.84
N PRO A 25 -11.47 -5.81 -22.25
CA PRO A 25 -12.73 -5.11 -22.44
C PRO A 25 -12.81 -3.81 -21.64
N TYR A 26 -11.82 -3.51 -20.77
CA TYR A 26 -11.91 -2.42 -19.81
C TYR A 26 -10.70 -1.50 -19.89
N PRO A 27 -10.51 -0.78 -21.01
CA PRO A 27 -9.31 0.00 -21.25
C PRO A 27 -9.19 1.23 -20.32
N ALA A 28 -10.20 1.49 -19.49
CA ALA A 28 -10.16 2.48 -18.41
C ALA A 28 -9.50 1.97 -17.13
N LEU A 29 -9.27 0.66 -17.02
CA LEU A 29 -8.75 -0.01 -15.84
C LEU A 29 -7.35 -0.57 -16.14
N THR A 30 -6.35 -0.14 -15.38
CA THR A 30 -4.97 -0.64 -15.53
C THR A 30 -4.50 -1.25 -14.20
N PRO A 31 -4.36 -2.59 -14.12
CA PRO A 31 -3.92 -3.25 -12.91
C PRO A 31 -2.41 -3.10 -12.72
N TRP A 32 -2.00 -2.84 -11.49
CA TRP A 32 -0.62 -2.66 -11.08
C TRP A 32 -0.31 -3.52 -9.85
N ARG A 33 0.94 -3.99 -9.77
CA ARG A 33 1.50 -4.62 -8.59
C ARG A 33 2.82 -3.97 -8.25
N ILE A 34 2.95 -3.57 -7.00
CA ILE A 34 4.19 -3.02 -6.46
C ILE A 34 4.71 -4.00 -5.42
N THR A 35 5.80 -4.68 -5.75
CA THR A 35 6.41 -5.70 -4.89
C THR A 35 7.66 -5.14 -4.23
N ALA A 36 7.75 -5.26 -2.91
CA ALA A 36 8.96 -5.05 -2.16
C ALA A 36 9.72 -6.37 -2.01
N TYR A 37 11.03 -6.34 -2.24
CA TYR A 37 11.90 -7.52 -2.14
C TYR A 37 13.30 -7.16 -1.66
N VAL A 38 13.98 -8.14 -1.06
CA VAL A 38 15.38 -8.00 -0.65
C VAL A 38 16.31 -8.29 -1.83
N ASP A 39 17.13 -7.30 -2.17
CA ASP A 39 18.12 -7.37 -3.23
C ASP A 39 19.12 -8.51 -2.98
N ARG A 40 19.31 -9.34 -4.01
CA ARG A 40 20.19 -10.51 -3.98
C ARG A 40 21.66 -10.17 -3.83
N SER A 41 22.09 -9.04 -4.38
CA SER A 41 23.46 -8.57 -4.26
C SER A 41 23.81 -8.16 -2.83
N LEU A 42 22.81 -7.67 -2.07
CA LEU A 42 22.98 -7.11 -0.72
C LEU A 42 22.71 -8.14 0.40
N ALA A 43 21.91 -9.18 0.15
CA ALA A 43 21.66 -10.25 1.12
C ALA A 43 21.81 -11.64 0.47
N ARG A 44 23.05 -12.13 0.34
CA ARG A 44 23.37 -13.38 -0.38
C ARG A 44 22.86 -14.66 0.31
N ASN A 45 22.72 -14.64 1.64
CA ASN A 45 22.38 -15.83 2.44
C ASN A 45 20.87 -15.96 2.72
N LEU A 46 20.05 -15.07 2.18
CA LEU A 46 18.60 -15.14 2.36
C LEU A 46 17.99 -16.16 1.38
N ASP A 47 17.15 -17.05 1.91
CA ASP A 47 16.35 -17.98 1.10
C ASP A 47 15.45 -17.20 0.13
N ILE A 48 15.24 -17.73 -1.07
CA ILE A 48 14.40 -17.12 -2.09
C ILE A 48 12.99 -16.85 -1.58
N VAL A 49 12.43 -17.73 -0.75
CA VAL A 49 11.09 -17.57 -0.17
C VAL A 49 11.00 -16.46 0.88
N GLN A 50 12.14 -15.99 1.40
CA GLN A 50 12.20 -14.90 2.37
C GLN A 50 12.52 -13.55 1.71
N ARG A 51 12.81 -13.55 0.40
CA ARG A 51 13.19 -12.34 -0.33
C ARG A 51 12.02 -11.44 -0.65
N GLU A 52 10.84 -12.00 -0.92
CA GLU A 52 9.65 -11.17 -1.05
C GLU A 52 9.26 -10.66 0.32
N VAL A 53 9.20 -9.33 0.44
CA VAL A 53 8.79 -8.64 1.66
C VAL A 53 7.28 -8.54 1.71
N GLY A 54 6.70 -8.21 0.57
CA GLY A 54 5.27 -8.05 0.39
C GLY A 54 4.95 -7.36 -0.92
N HIS A 55 3.67 -7.14 -1.16
CA HIS A 55 3.21 -6.39 -2.32
C HIS A 55 1.95 -5.59 -2.04
N VAL A 56 1.75 -4.57 -2.86
CA VAL A 56 0.52 -3.79 -2.95
C VAL A 56 -0.08 -3.99 -4.34
N SER A 57 -1.31 -4.50 -4.37
CA SER A 57 -2.10 -4.65 -5.59
C SER A 57 -2.98 -3.41 -5.75
N LEU A 58 -2.85 -2.75 -6.90
CA LEU A 58 -3.52 -1.49 -7.21
C LEU A 58 -4.30 -1.62 -8.53
N LEU A 59 -5.34 -0.82 -8.65
CA LEU A 59 -6.05 -0.62 -9.91
C LEU A 59 -6.08 0.87 -10.24
N GLN A 60 -5.40 1.26 -11.31
CA GLN A 60 -5.54 2.60 -11.85
C GLN A 60 -6.84 2.69 -12.64
N VAL A 61 -7.60 3.76 -12.41
CA VAL A 61 -8.85 4.07 -13.08
C VAL A 61 -8.70 5.40 -13.79
N ASP A 62 -8.84 5.43 -15.12
CA ASP A 62 -8.91 6.67 -15.89
C ASP A 62 -10.26 7.35 -15.64
N LEU A 63 -10.23 8.56 -15.08
CA LEU A 63 -11.44 9.31 -14.74
C LEU A 63 -12.12 9.92 -15.96
N ARG A 64 -11.51 9.84 -17.15
CA ARG A 64 -12.02 10.42 -18.40
C ARG A 64 -12.74 9.43 -19.31
N ARG A 65 -13.13 8.28 -18.78
CA ARG A 65 -13.72 7.20 -19.59
C ARG A 65 -15.00 6.74 -18.97
N ASP A 66 -15.92 6.30 -19.82
CA ASP A 66 -17.03 5.48 -19.37
C ASP A 66 -16.46 4.16 -18.84
N TRP A 67 -16.96 3.75 -17.69
CA TRP A 67 -16.57 2.50 -17.08
C TRP A 67 -17.63 1.45 -17.38
N PRO A 68 -17.23 0.17 -17.46
CA PRO A 68 -18.19 -0.92 -17.51
C PRO A 68 -19.14 -0.82 -16.30
N ASP A 69 -20.40 -1.17 -16.53
CA ASP A 69 -21.36 -1.34 -15.45
C ASP A 69 -20.79 -2.37 -14.45
N SER A 70 -20.97 -2.14 -13.15
CA SER A 70 -20.45 -3.02 -12.11
C SER A 70 -20.95 -4.47 -12.26
N ALA A 71 -22.13 -4.64 -12.87
CA ALA A 71 -22.71 -5.92 -13.24
C ALA A 71 -21.95 -6.67 -14.36
N GLU A 72 -21.24 -5.95 -15.22
CA GLU A 72 -20.49 -6.51 -16.34
C GLU A 72 -19.06 -6.94 -15.96
N LEU A 73 -18.59 -6.57 -14.77
CA LEU A 73 -17.27 -6.91 -14.30
C LEU A 73 -17.21 -8.33 -13.76
N ALA A 74 -16.23 -9.10 -14.22
CA ALA A 74 -15.84 -10.37 -13.61
C ALA A 74 -15.17 -10.20 -12.22
N LEU A 75 -15.18 -8.98 -11.65
CA LEU A 75 -14.58 -8.62 -10.37
C LEU A 75 -15.65 -7.95 -9.47
N PRO A 76 -16.53 -8.72 -8.82
CA PRO A 76 -17.61 -8.19 -7.98
C PRO A 76 -17.11 -7.30 -6.84
N GLU A 77 -15.85 -7.52 -6.42
CA GLU A 77 -15.16 -6.76 -5.38
C GLU A 77 -14.94 -5.29 -5.72
N LEU A 78 -14.98 -4.94 -7.01
CA LEU A 78 -14.70 -3.59 -7.51
C LEU A 78 -15.96 -2.79 -7.84
N GLY A 79 -17.13 -3.44 -7.92
CA GLY A 79 -18.37 -2.81 -8.38
C GLY A 79 -18.70 -1.54 -7.59
N ALA A 80 -18.83 -1.66 -6.27
CA ALA A 80 -19.14 -0.53 -5.40
C ALA A 80 -18.10 0.61 -5.47
N THR A 81 -16.82 0.26 -5.67
CA THR A 81 -15.75 1.26 -5.78
C THR A 81 -15.82 2.01 -7.10
N LEU A 82 -16.18 1.34 -8.20
CA LEU A 82 -16.36 1.99 -9.49
C LEU A 82 -17.65 2.81 -9.52
N ASP A 83 -18.73 2.33 -8.90
CA ASP A 83 -19.96 3.12 -8.74
C ASP A 83 -19.67 4.42 -7.94
N PHE A 84 -18.90 4.30 -6.85
CA PHE A 84 -18.45 5.45 -6.07
C PHE A 84 -17.59 6.41 -6.91
N LEU A 85 -16.61 5.90 -7.66
CA LEU A 85 -15.80 6.72 -8.54
C LEU A 85 -16.69 7.48 -9.54
N ALA A 86 -17.82 6.90 -9.97
CA ALA A 86 -18.61 7.40 -11.09
C ALA A 86 -19.49 8.53 -10.59
N GLU A 87 -19.96 8.39 -9.35
CA GLU A 87 -20.61 9.44 -8.60
C GLU A 87 -19.69 10.64 -8.40
N ILE A 88 -18.41 10.42 -8.09
CA ILE A 88 -17.48 11.53 -7.82
C ILE A 88 -16.83 12.13 -9.07
N ALA A 89 -16.87 11.44 -10.21
CA ALA A 89 -16.36 11.96 -11.49
C ALA A 89 -17.41 12.86 -12.16
N ALA A 90 -17.39 14.14 -11.80
CA ALA A 90 -18.36 15.13 -12.30
C ALA A 90 -18.30 15.38 -13.81
N ASP A 91 -17.11 15.26 -14.41
CA ASP A 91 -16.94 15.40 -15.86
C ASP A 91 -16.03 14.28 -16.40
N PRO A 92 -16.59 13.25 -17.05
CA PRO A 92 -15.83 12.14 -17.62
C PRO A 92 -15.09 12.53 -18.92
N THR A 93 -15.17 13.76 -19.41
CA THR A 93 -14.33 14.20 -20.54
C THR A 93 -13.01 14.78 -20.04
N THR A 94 -13.05 15.49 -18.91
CA THR A 94 -11.86 16.10 -18.29
C THR A 94 -11.29 15.28 -17.14
N GLY A 95 -12.06 14.33 -16.60
CA GLY A 95 -11.76 13.60 -15.36
C GLY A 95 -11.76 14.51 -14.15
N ARG A 96 -12.60 15.55 -14.20
CA ARG A 96 -12.81 16.47 -13.08
C ARG A 96 -13.72 15.80 -12.06
N LEU A 97 -13.39 15.95 -10.79
CA LEU A 97 -14.20 15.47 -9.68
C LEU A 97 -15.33 16.46 -9.35
N ILE A 98 -16.27 16.03 -8.52
CA ILE A 98 -17.25 16.92 -7.90
C ILE A 98 -16.56 18.06 -7.12
N ASP A 99 -17.23 19.22 -7.05
CA ASP A 99 -16.64 20.46 -6.52
C ASP A 99 -16.08 20.33 -5.10
N GLU A 100 -16.73 19.52 -4.26
CA GLU A 100 -16.27 19.21 -2.90
C GLU A 100 -14.87 18.59 -2.91
N LEU A 101 -14.65 17.58 -3.76
CA LEU A 101 -13.36 16.90 -3.86
C LEU A 101 -12.32 17.70 -4.68
N GLU A 102 -12.74 18.48 -5.67
CA GLU A 102 -11.83 19.40 -6.37
C GLU A 102 -11.27 20.48 -5.45
N SER A 103 -12.05 20.90 -4.45
CA SER A 103 -11.61 21.89 -3.46
C SER A 103 -10.70 21.27 -2.39
N ALA A 104 -10.85 19.98 -2.12
CA ALA A 104 -10.10 19.27 -1.09
C ALA A 104 -8.81 18.59 -1.59
N LEU A 105 -8.77 18.16 -2.85
CA LEU A 105 -7.66 17.41 -3.43
C LEU A 105 -6.82 18.28 -4.35
N SER A 106 -5.50 18.11 -4.29
CA SER A 106 -4.60 18.78 -5.22
C SER A 106 -4.88 18.36 -6.68
N PRO A 107 -4.68 19.27 -7.64
CA PRO A 107 -4.73 18.93 -9.06
C PRO A 107 -3.71 17.84 -9.43
N GLY A 108 -3.98 17.09 -10.49
CA GLY A 108 -3.07 16.04 -10.95
C GLY A 108 -3.58 15.31 -12.18
N PRO A 109 -2.97 14.16 -12.52
CA PRO A 109 -3.47 13.29 -13.58
C PRO A 109 -4.95 12.97 -13.39
N ALA A 110 -5.71 12.91 -14.47
CA ALA A 110 -7.13 12.56 -14.48
C ALA A 110 -7.35 11.06 -14.25
N ALA A 111 -6.78 10.54 -13.17
CA ALA A 111 -6.79 9.14 -12.82
C ALA A 111 -6.76 8.95 -11.30
N ALA A 112 -7.41 7.89 -10.86
CA ALA A 112 -7.43 7.41 -9.49
C ALA A 112 -6.65 6.09 -9.39
N VAL A 113 -6.14 5.77 -8.19
CA VAL A 113 -5.67 4.41 -7.87
C VAL A 113 -6.48 3.82 -6.72
N VAL A 114 -7.08 2.67 -6.95
CA VAL A 114 -7.77 1.89 -5.93
C VAL A 114 -6.78 0.89 -5.34
N VAL A 115 -6.54 0.98 -4.03
CA VAL A 115 -5.77 -0.02 -3.29
C VAL A 115 -6.67 -1.22 -3.05
N ARG A 116 -6.28 -2.37 -3.61
CA ARG A 116 -7.07 -3.60 -3.51
C ARG A 116 -6.58 -4.52 -2.40
N GLU A 117 -5.27 -4.66 -2.30
CA GLU A 117 -4.66 -5.58 -1.34
C GLU A 117 -3.28 -5.07 -0.96
N ILE A 118 -2.97 -5.19 0.33
CA ILE A 118 -1.61 -5.04 0.87
C ILE A 118 -1.29 -6.35 1.56
N LYS A 119 -0.28 -7.05 1.06
CA LYS A 119 0.13 -8.34 1.59
C LYS A 119 1.57 -8.27 2.05
N LEU A 120 1.80 -8.57 3.32
CA LEU A 120 3.14 -8.84 3.85
C LEU A 120 3.37 -10.34 3.91
N GLU A 121 4.53 -10.76 3.43
CA GLU A 121 4.96 -12.14 3.54
C GLU A 121 5.22 -12.50 5.00
N PHE A 122 4.98 -13.77 5.36
CA PHE A 122 4.93 -14.21 6.75
C PHE A 122 6.18 -13.80 7.55
N ALA A 123 7.36 -13.88 6.92
CA ALA A 123 8.64 -13.55 7.54
C ALA A 123 8.79 -12.08 7.94
N TRP A 124 7.94 -11.18 7.41
CA TRP A 124 8.05 -9.72 7.50
C TRP A 124 6.90 -9.05 8.28
N ARG A 125 5.97 -9.85 8.83
CA ARG A 125 4.76 -9.32 9.49
C ARG A 125 5.05 -8.59 10.81
N GLU A 126 6.13 -8.97 11.49
CA GLU A 126 6.57 -8.34 12.75
C GLU A 126 7.47 -7.12 12.53
N ASP A 127 7.66 -6.69 11.28
CA ASP A 127 8.56 -5.60 10.93
C ASP A 127 7.86 -4.24 10.74
N ASP A 128 6.57 -4.13 11.11
CA ASP A 128 5.75 -2.91 11.01
C ASP A 128 5.78 -2.25 9.62
N LEU A 129 5.88 -3.10 8.59
CA LEU A 129 6.14 -2.69 7.22
C LEU A 129 4.90 -2.24 6.44
N TYR A 130 3.72 -2.32 7.03
CA TYR A 130 2.48 -2.06 6.31
C TYR A 130 2.39 -0.62 5.79
N ALA A 131 2.55 0.38 6.67
CA ALA A 131 2.49 1.79 6.29
C ALA A 131 3.65 2.19 5.37
N PRO A 132 4.93 1.83 5.65
CA PRO A 132 6.03 2.10 4.72
C PRO A 132 5.83 1.48 3.33
N LEU A 133 5.31 0.25 3.26
CA LEU A 133 5.05 -0.44 1.99
C LEU A 133 3.94 0.28 1.20
N LEU A 134 2.85 0.67 1.87
CA LEU A 134 1.77 1.43 1.25
C LEU A 134 2.26 2.80 0.77
N SER A 135 2.94 3.57 1.62
CA SER A 135 3.48 4.89 1.28
C SER A 135 4.44 4.82 0.08
N ALA A 136 5.36 3.85 0.06
CA ALA A 136 6.27 3.66 -1.07
C ALA A 136 5.53 3.26 -2.36
N ALA A 137 4.51 2.41 -2.25
CA ALA A 137 3.66 2.04 -3.38
C ALA A 137 2.89 3.24 -3.95
N LEU A 138 2.34 4.10 -3.09
CA LEU A 138 1.58 5.27 -3.51
C LEU A 138 2.48 6.38 -4.06
N ASP A 139 3.70 6.55 -3.56
CA ASP A 139 4.66 7.50 -4.13
C ASP A 139 4.99 7.14 -5.59
N ALA A 140 5.11 5.84 -5.91
CA ALA A 140 5.29 5.38 -7.29
C ALA A 140 4.09 5.72 -8.21
N CYS A 141 2.91 5.95 -7.64
CA CYS A 141 1.68 6.27 -8.39
C CYS A 141 1.51 7.76 -8.70
N THR A 142 2.26 8.64 -8.02
CA THR A 142 2.10 10.10 -8.11
C THR A 142 2.24 10.67 -9.53
N SER A 143 2.97 9.96 -10.40
CA SER A 143 3.17 10.35 -11.79
C SER A 143 1.98 10.07 -12.71
N PHE A 144 1.07 9.17 -12.32
CA PHE A 144 -0.03 8.72 -13.18
C PHE A 144 -1.42 8.71 -12.52
N ALA A 145 -1.53 9.11 -11.25
CA ALA A 145 -2.80 9.29 -10.55
C ALA A 145 -2.74 10.49 -9.58
N ARG A 146 -3.90 11.15 -9.39
CA ARG A 146 -4.03 12.27 -8.45
C ARG A 146 -4.57 11.89 -7.08
N VAL A 147 -5.31 10.78 -7.01
CA VAL A 147 -6.01 10.36 -5.79
C VAL A 147 -5.83 8.86 -5.59
N ALA A 148 -5.55 8.45 -4.36
CA ALA A 148 -5.61 7.06 -3.94
C ALA A 148 -6.86 6.82 -3.12
N LEU A 149 -7.46 5.64 -3.26
CA LEU A 149 -8.69 5.26 -2.57
C LEU A 149 -8.56 3.87 -1.95
N VAL A 150 -9.10 3.71 -0.75
CA VAL A 150 -9.24 2.44 -0.06
C VAL A 150 -10.69 2.29 0.37
N ASN A 151 -11.30 1.15 0.08
CA ASN A 151 -12.64 0.83 0.56
C ASN A 151 -12.55 0.20 1.96
N THR A 152 -12.92 0.98 2.97
CA THR A 152 -12.91 0.57 4.37
C THR A 152 -14.29 0.12 4.88
N ASP A 153 -15.32 0.15 4.03
CA ASP A 153 -16.69 -0.22 4.44
C ASP A 153 -16.75 -1.68 4.93
N PRO A 154 -17.11 -1.92 6.21
CA PRO A 154 -17.19 -3.25 6.80
C PRO A 154 -18.29 -4.13 6.19
N HIS A 155 -19.22 -3.55 5.43
CA HIS A 155 -20.41 -4.22 4.88
C HIS A 155 -20.30 -4.64 3.43
N THR A 156 -19.15 -4.40 2.79
CA THR A 156 -18.88 -4.90 1.44
C THR A 156 -19.04 -6.43 1.34
N ASP A 157 -19.49 -6.91 0.19
CA ASP A 157 -19.66 -8.35 -0.07
C ASP A 157 -18.38 -9.15 0.18
N VAL A 158 -17.23 -8.56 -0.15
CA VAL A 158 -15.91 -9.17 0.05
C VAL A 158 -15.63 -9.41 1.53
N ARG A 159 -15.80 -8.37 2.36
CA ARG A 159 -15.58 -8.50 3.81
C ARG A 159 -16.58 -9.45 4.44
N ARG A 160 -17.86 -9.41 4.01
CA ARG A 160 -18.89 -10.36 4.48
C ARG A 160 -18.54 -11.82 4.21
N ARG A 161 -17.93 -12.12 3.05
CA ARG A 161 -17.46 -13.48 2.71
C ARG A 161 -16.22 -13.90 3.48
N ARG A 162 -15.27 -12.97 3.70
CA ARG A 162 -13.99 -13.26 4.36
C ARG A 162 -14.10 -13.34 5.89
N PHE A 163 -14.96 -12.53 6.48
CA PHE A 163 -15.17 -12.44 7.92
C PHE A 163 -16.67 -12.53 8.21
N PRO A 164 -17.22 -13.72 8.51
CA PRO A 164 -18.66 -13.90 8.70
C PRO A 164 -19.23 -13.12 9.89
N ASP A 165 -18.45 -12.96 10.97
CA ASP A 165 -18.83 -12.21 12.16
C ASP A 165 -18.84 -10.69 11.87
N PRO A 166 -19.98 -9.99 12.04
CA PRO A 166 -20.03 -8.54 11.94
C PRO A 166 -19.03 -7.81 12.84
N SER A 167 -18.83 -8.26 14.08
CA SER A 167 -17.93 -7.57 15.03
C SER A 167 -16.47 -7.61 14.61
N ASP A 168 -16.04 -8.68 13.93
CA ASP A 168 -14.68 -8.76 13.38
C ASP A 168 -14.49 -7.83 12.18
N ARG A 169 -15.53 -7.66 11.35
CA ARG A 169 -15.51 -6.72 10.22
C ARG A 169 -15.40 -5.27 10.70
N GLU A 170 -16.19 -4.90 11.71
CA GLU A 170 -16.13 -3.57 12.32
C GLU A 170 -14.76 -3.29 12.92
N ARG A 171 -14.23 -4.23 13.73
CA ARG A 171 -12.91 -4.08 14.34
C ARG A 171 -11.82 -3.92 13.29
N LEU A 172 -11.86 -4.72 12.23
CA LEU A 172 -10.90 -4.61 11.13
C LEU A 172 -11.01 -3.26 10.42
N ALA A 173 -12.24 -2.81 10.12
CA ALA A 173 -12.46 -1.52 9.48
C ALA A 173 -11.95 -0.35 10.34
N THR A 174 -12.15 -0.39 11.66
CA THR A 174 -11.60 0.62 12.58
C THR A 174 -10.08 0.62 12.57
N VAL A 175 -9.43 -0.54 12.72
CA VAL A 175 -7.97 -0.63 12.73
C VAL A 175 -7.38 -0.15 11.39
N GLU A 176 -8.02 -0.50 10.28
CA GLU A 176 -7.59 -0.08 8.95
C GLU A 176 -7.79 1.42 8.73
N ALA A 177 -8.93 1.99 9.17
CA ALA A 177 -9.18 3.42 9.14
C ALA A 177 -8.10 4.18 9.94
N ASP A 178 -7.85 3.80 11.19
CA ASP A 178 -6.81 4.40 12.03
C ASP A 178 -5.44 4.35 11.33
N MET A 179 -5.10 3.21 10.70
CA MET A 179 -3.84 3.06 9.96
C MET A 179 -3.76 3.97 8.73
N LEU A 180 -4.86 4.14 8.00
CA LEU A 180 -4.93 4.99 6.81
C LEU A 180 -4.90 6.47 7.17
N GLU A 181 -5.62 6.89 8.21
CA GLU A 181 -5.58 8.26 8.72
C GLU A 181 -4.17 8.64 9.19
N ASN A 182 -3.49 7.74 9.91
CA ASN A 182 -2.08 7.93 10.27
C ASN A 182 -1.15 7.97 9.04
N ALA A 183 -1.55 7.38 7.93
CA ALA A 183 -0.86 7.47 6.65
C ALA A 183 -1.28 8.70 5.81
N GLY A 184 -2.12 9.60 6.35
CA GLY A 184 -2.54 10.84 5.70
C GLY A 184 -3.77 10.73 4.80
N PHE A 185 -4.54 9.64 4.91
CA PHE A 185 -5.83 9.54 4.25
C PHE A 185 -6.92 10.28 5.05
N GLY A 186 -7.92 10.80 4.35
CA GLY A 186 -9.15 11.32 4.96
C GLY A 186 -10.36 10.44 4.62
N GLU A 187 -11.25 10.25 5.60
CA GLU A 187 -12.52 9.56 5.37
C GLU A 187 -13.46 10.40 4.48
N TYR A 188 -14.08 9.74 3.51
CA TYR A 188 -15.14 10.29 2.69
C TYR A 188 -16.12 9.18 2.29
N ARG A 189 -17.34 9.22 2.85
CA ARG A 189 -18.47 8.34 2.50
C ARG A 189 -18.11 6.84 2.50
N GLY A 190 -17.41 6.36 3.54
CA GLY A 190 -17.01 4.96 3.68
C GLY A 190 -15.75 4.55 2.89
N TYR A 191 -15.12 5.51 2.21
CA TYR A 191 -13.81 5.36 1.59
C TYR A 191 -12.78 6.21 2.33
N HIS A 192 -11.52 5.82 2.25
CA HIS A 192 -10.39 6.64 2.66
C HIS A 192 -9.66 7.12 1.42
N LEU A 193 -9.48 8.44 1.30
CA LEU A 193 -8.89 9.09 0.14
C LEU A 193 -7.58 9.80 0.53
N ALA A 194 -6.58 9.74 -0.35
CA ALA A 194 -5.35 10.51 -0.22
C ALA A 194 -5.06 11.30 -1.50
N SER A 195 -4.65 12.56 -1.35
CA SER A 195 -4.22 13.40 -2.47
C SER A 195 -2.75 13.12 -2.80
N LEU A 196 -2.51 12.32 -3.84
CA LEU A 196 -1.15 11.88 -4.19
C LEU A 196 -0.23 13.03 -4.64
N THR A 197 -0.83 14.09 -5.18
CA THR A 197 -0.09 15.25 -5.67
C THR A 197 0.07 16.36 -4.62
N ASP A 198 -0.55 16.22 -3.45
CA ASP A 198 -0.39 17.17 -2.34
C ASP A 198 1.03 17.10 -1.76
N PRO A 199 1.79 18.22 -1.77
CA PRO A 199 3.11 18.27 -1.16
C PRO A 199 3.14 17.84 0.32
N ALA A 200 2.08 18.12 1.09
CA ALA A 200 2.01 17.73 2.50
C ALA A 200 1.90 16.21 2.65
N TYR A 201 1.00 15.58 1.89
CA TYR A 201 0.89 14.13 1.84
C TYR A 201 2.21 13.45 1.42
N ARG A 202 2.90 13.99 0.42
CA ARG A 202 4.20 13.45 -0.03
C ARG A 202 5.30 13.58 1.02
N ALA A 203 5.32 14.68 1.76
CA ALA A 203 6.25 14.87 2.87
C ALA A 203 5.98 13.84 3.98
N LEU A 204 4.71 13.62 4.34
CA LEU A 204 4.31 12.61 5.32
C LEU A 204 4.69 11.19 4.86
N ASN A 205 4.42 10.83 3.60
CA ASN A 205 4.85 9.54 3.05
C ASN A 205 6.37 9.32 3.15
N THR A 206 7.15 10.37 2.89
CA THR A 206 8.60 10.32 3.05
C THR A 206 8.99 10.11 4.51
N GLU A 207 8.34 10.82 5.43
CA GLU A 207 8.57 10.69 6.88
C GLU A 207 8.26 9.29 7.40
N ILE A 208 7.14 8.68 6.97
CA ILE A 208 6.76 7.31 7.35
C ILE A 208 7.86 6.31 6.97
N VAL A 209 8.32 6.38 5.71
CA VAL A 209 9.37 5.48 5.21
C VAL A 209 10.71 5.71 5.91
N LEU A 210 11.10 6.97 6.10
CA LEU A 210 12.37 7.31 6.77
C LEU A 210 12.35 6.95 8.25
N SER A 211 11.24 7.17 8.95
CA SER A 211 11.10 6.84 10.37
C SER A 211 11.26 5.35 10.61
N TRP A 212 10.58 4.52 9.80
CA TRP A 212 10.75 3.07 9.83
C TRP A 212 12.21 2.66 9.55
N LEU A 213 12.84 3.25 8.53
CA LEU A 213 14.23 2.96 8.18
C LEU A 213 15.18 3.29 9.34
N LEU A 214 15.02 4.46 9.96
CA LEU A 214 15.85 4.91 11.08
C LEU A 214 15.67 4.04 12.32
N GLU A 215 14.44 3.64 12.64
CA GLU A 215 14.15 2.72 13.75
C GLU A 215 14.86 1.37 13.55
N ARG A 216 14.79 0.80 12.33
CA ARG A 216 15.45 -0.48 12.02
C ARG A 216 16.97 -0.37 12.05
N LEU A 217 17.54 0.75 11.60
CA LEU A 217 18.98 0.99 11.64
C LEU A 217 19.50 1.19 13.07
N THR A 218 18.74 1.87 13.93
CA THR A 218 19.13 2.13 15.33
C THR A 218 19.00 0.88 16.20
N THR A 219 17.90 0.11 16.07
CA THR A 219 17.69 -1.16 16.78
C THR A 219 18.81 -2.17 16.49
N ARG A 220 19.29 -2.23 15.24
CA ARG A 220 20.45 -3.06 14.87
C ARG A 220 21.75 -2.66 15.54
N ARG A 221 22.02 -1.35 15.64
CA ARG A 221 23.24 -0.87 16.31
C ARG A 221 23.23 -1.24 17.78
N ALA A 222 22.09 -1.12 18.45
CA ALA A 222 21.93 -1.53 19.85
C ALA A 222 22.19 -3.05 20.02
N GLY A 223 21.59 -3.90 19.18
CA GLY A 223 21.82 -5.35 19.23
C GLY A 223 23.27 -5.79 18.95
N ARG A 224 23.98 -5.11 18.03
CA ARG A 224 25.41 -5.37 17.78
C ARG A 224 26.32 -4.93 18.94
N MET A 225 25.97 -3.87 19.66
CA MET A 225 26.76 -3.44 20.83
C MET A 225 26.66 -4.42 22.01
N VAL A 226 25.46 -4.97 22.27
CA VAL A 226 25.24 -5.94 23.37
C VAL A 226 26.01 -7.24 23.12
N THR A 227 25.98 -7.76 21.89
CA THR A 227 26.73 -8.98 21.52
C THR A 227 28.24 -8.80 21.55
N HIS A 228 28.76 -7.61 21.27
CA HIS A 228 30.19 -7.33 21.40
C HIS A 228 30.67 -7.25 22.85
N HIS A 229 29.82 -6.80 23.78
CA HIS A 229 30.20 -6.67 25.20
C HIS A 229 30.23 -8.03 25.92
N ASP A 230 29.34 -8.96 25.57
CA ASP A 230 29.35 -10.33 26.10
C ASP A 230 30.50 -11.18 25.55
N SER A 231 30.94 -10.90 24.32
CA SER A 231 32.07 -11.59 23.69
C SER A 231 33.42 -11.17 24.28
N VAL A 232 33.56 -9.91 24.70
CA VAL A 232 34.78 -9.40 25.35
C VAL A 232 34.85 -9.78 26.83
N SER A 233 33.70 -9.96 27.49
CA SER A 233 33.64 -10.37 28.91
C SER A 233 33.94 -11.85 29.15
N LYS A 234 33.69 -12.73 28.16
CA LYS A 234 34.04 -14.16 28.24
C LYS A 234 35.50 -14.49 27.87
N ALA A 235 36.23 -13.57 27.24
CA ALA A 235 37.63 -13.77 26.86
C ALA A 235 38.64 -13.51 28.00
N ARG A 236 38.19 -13.10 29.21
CA ARG A 236 39.06 -12.81 30.36
C ARG A 236 39.24 -13.95 31.38
N TRP A 237 38.70 -15.15 31.13
CA TRP A 237 38.71 -16.26 32.10
C TRP A 237 39.53 -17.50 31.68
N TYR A 238 40.39 -17.39 30.65
CA TYR A 238 41.27 -18.50 30.21
C TYR A 238 42.74 -18.06 30.04
N SER A 239 43.26 -17.39 31.06
CA SER A 239 44.71 -17.18 31.20
C SER A 239 45.06 -17.14 32.69
N GLY A 240 45.24 -18.33 33.26
CA GLY A 240 45.69 -18.59 34.62
C GLY A 240 46.07 -20.05 34.74
#